data_AF-A0A252EAN2-F1
#
_entry.id   AF-A0A252EAN2-F1
#
_cell.length_a   1.000
_cell.length_b   1.000
_cell.length_c   1.000
_cell.angle_alpha   90.00
_cell.angle_beta   90.00
_cell.angle_gamma   90.00
#
_symmetry.space_group_name_H-M   'P 1'
#
loop_
_entity.id
_entity.type
_entity.pdbx_description
1 polymer ?
#
loop_
_entity_poly.entity_id
_entity_poly.type
_entity_poly.pdbx_seq_one_letter_code
_entity_poly.pdbx_strand_id
1 'polypeptide(L)'
;MYRLNKKALQILRAEVQRCSGNDQVSKIEQEIVIKRLEQLCLEKGSPAKFDEMRDSVVDIYPQFSEKVLKQAAKANKSPGIFTTVKWATILLGSSAGMLWLINLPYPMIRWPVAKTVPILLMPSYINMDYHYREAIKNLEQADQLINQATSPYDIEQGSQRAKEAQKNLDNLPVWFLGYYPQTYCNFFGCSWKFTVDEFEAARRRVARIDAIAFQDRNAFTPLAQGEMALKLARQEYEKATSIKDKELAIASWQAAIDQLEQIPEATFAGETAKTKLKAYKRDIDNARIGTFIAAAQEFDLEAEKIQPIQPKAASELWEQASKRLNQIPTENPRYLEAQRLLAGYQVKLKTVADPRSGTYIEAAKEFAIAAAKASQNPPHPVVKWEQIEKLWQKSIDQLEKIRVEEPGYVAAQKLLAEYQTNLGIIETRRKDENEAQASLQEANEQIQSLIASSPTDPQQLKGKIQGVINRLRTIKAGTTAYAEAQRLLISAQKRLQQ
;
A
#
# COMPACT_ATOMS: atom_id res chain seq x y z
N MET A 1 -90.01 15.35 -48.12
CA MET A 1 -90.05 15.63 -46.67
C MET A 1 -91.01 16.78 -46.44
N TYR A 2 -91.65 16.85 -45.28
CA TYR A 2 -92.49 18.00 -44.92
C TYR A 2 -91.62 19.21 -44.62
N ARG A 3 -92.11 20.43 -44.90
CA ARG A 3 -91.31 21.66 -44.75
C ARG A 3 -91.02 21.95 -43.27
N LEU A 4 -91.90 21.60 -42.34
CA LEU A 4 -91.69 21.72 -40.90
C LEU A 4 -91.87 20.36 -40.21
N ASN A 5 -90.89 19.92 -39.41
CA ASN A 5 -91.00 18.68 -38.66
C ASN A 5 -91.71 18.88 -37.30
N LYS A 6 -92.22 17.78 -36.72
CA LYS A 6 -92.98 17.82 -35.45
C LYS A 6 -92.19 18.45 -34.28
N LYS A 7 -90.87 18.25 -34.24
CA LYS A 7 -90.00 18.78 -33.18
C LYS A 7 -89.84 20.29 -33.27
N ALA A 8 -89.66 20.83 -34.48
CA ALA A 8 -89.62 22.25 -34.73
C ALA A 8 -90.99 22.91 -34.46
N LEU A 9 -92.09 22.25 -34.86
CA LEU A 9 -93.46 22.72 -34.57
C LEU A 9 -93.72 22.85 -33.06
N GLN A 10 -93.28 21.87 -32.26
CA GLN A 10 -93.49 21.91 -30.81
C GLN A 10 -92.74 23.09 -30.16
N ILE A 11 -91.52 23.39 -30.62
CA ILE A 11 -90.72 24.54 -30.15
C ILE A 11 -91.46 25.85 -30.48
N LEU A 12 -91.99 25.98 -31.69
CA LEU A 12 -92.70 27.19 -32.11
C LEU A 12 -94.03 27.35 -31.37
N ARG A 13 -94.81 26.28 -31.19
CA ARG A 13 -96.08 26.33 -30.45
C ARG A 13 -95.91 26.78 -29.00
N ALA A 14 -94.85 26.33 -28.34
CA ALA A 14 -94.55 26.74 -26.97
C ALA A 14 -94.31 28.27 -26.86
N GLU A 15 -93.64 28.86 -27.86
CA GLU A 15 -93.40 30.30 -27.88
C GLU A 15 -94.65 31.07 -28.32
N VAL A 16 -95.46 30.55 -29.23
CA VAL A 16 -96.79 31.15 -29.55
C VAL A 16 -97.66 31.22 -28.30
N GLN A 17 -97.70 30.16 -27.49
CA GLN A 17 -98.41 30.16 -26.20
C GLN A 17 -97.85 31.19 -25.22
N ARG A 18 -96.54 31.46 -25.25
CA ARG A 18 -95.90 32.45 -24.40
C ARG A 18 -96.18 33.89 -24.85
N CYS A 19 -96.32 34.11 -26.16
CA CYS A 19 -96.57 35.42 -26.74
C CYS A 19 -98.05 35.83 -26.74
N SER A 20 -98.98 34.87 -26.57
CA SER A 20 -100.42 35.09 -26.63
C SER A 20 -101.01 35.52 -25.27
N GLY A 21 -101.96 36.45 -25.27
CA GLY A 21 -102.76 36.82 -24.10
C GLY A 21 -103.95 35.87 -23.85
N ASN A 22 -104.69 36.08 -22.75
CA ASN A 22 -105.81 35.21 -22.36
C ASN A 22 -107.19 35.67 -22.87
N ASP A 23 -107.27 36.78 -23.60
CA ASP A 23 -108.51 37.33 -24.14
C ASP A 23 -108.94 36.65 -25.46
N GLN A 24 -110.16 36.95 -25.90
CA GLN A 24 -110.76 36.26 -27.03
C GLN A 24 -110.08 36.58 -28.37
N VAL A 25 -109.48 37.78 -28.51
CA VAL A 25 -108.72 38.15 -29.70
C VAL A 25 -107.40 37.39 -29.76
N SER A 26 -106.66 37.34 -28.64
CA SER A 26 -105.41 36.57 -28.53
C SER A 26 -105.60 35.07 -28.83
N LYS A 27 -106.74 34.48 -28.46
CA LYS A 27 -107.06 33.08 -28.79
C LYS A 27 -107.25 32.85 -30.29
N ILE A 28 -107.86 33.80 -31.00
CA ILE A 28 -108.04 33.73 -32.46
C ILE A 28 -106.68 33.90 -33.15
N GLU A 29 -105.87 34.87 -32.71
CA GLU A 29 -104.52 35.10 -33.22
C GLU A 29 -103.61 33.87 -33.02
N GLN A 30 -103.68 33.24 -31.85
CA GLN A 30 -103.01 31.97 -31.58
C GLN A 30 -103.44 30.87 -32.54
N GLU A 31 -104.75 30.72 -32.79
CA GLU A 31 -105.25 29.68 -33.70
C GLU A 31 -104.80 29.92 -35.15
N ILE A 32 -104.78 31.18 -35.60
CA ILE A 32 -104.29 31.57 -36.93
C ILE A 32 -102.82 31.18 -37.09
N VAL A 33 -101.95 31.58 -36.14
CA VAL A 33 -100.52 31.28 -36.22
C VAL A 33 -100.25 29.78 -36.14
N ILE A 34 -100.95 29.06 -35.26
CA ILE A 34 -100.81 27.60 -35.15
C ILE A 34 -101.21 26.93 -36.46
N LYS A 35 -102.31 27.33 -37.09
CA LYS A 35 -102.74 26.79 -38.40
C LYS A 35 -101.73 27.07 -39.51
N ARG A 36 -101.12 28.26 -39.56
CA ARG A 36 -100.04 28.57 -40.52
C ARG A 36 -98.81 27.67 -40.32
N LEU A 37 -98.40 27.45 -39.07
CA LEU A 37 -97.28 26.57 -38.75
C LEU A 37 -97.60 25.08 -39.03
N GLU A 38 -98.84 24.65 -38.79
CA GLU A 38 -99.32 23.31 -39.14
C GLU A 38 -99.38 23.11 -40.66
N GLN A 39 -99.73 24.14 -41.42
CA GLN A 39 -99.71 24.09 -42.88
C GLN A 39 -98.29 23.82 -43.41
N LEU A 40 -97.26 24.41 -42.80
CA LEU A 40 -95.86 24.08 -43.12
C LEU A 40 -95.50 22.61 -42.78
N CYS A 41 -96.21 21.97 -41.84
CA CYS A 41 -96.07 20.54 -41.57
C CYS A 41 -96.81 19.65 -42.58
N LEU A 42 -97.74 20.19 -43.37
CA LEU A 42 -98.50 19.46 -44.39
C LEU A 42 -97.91 19.66 -45.79
N GLU A 43 -97.26 20.79 -46.05
CA GLU A 43 -96.56 21.06 -47.30
C GLU A 43 -95.31 20.19 -47.47
N LYS A 44 -95.16 19.56 -48.64
CA LYS A 44 -93.95 18.82 -49.01
C LYS A 44 -93.00 19.76 -49.75
N GLY A 45 -91.75 19.86 -49.30
CA GLY A 45 -90.76 20.75 -49.90
C GLY A 45 -89.41 20.73 -49.17
N SER A 46 -88.54 21.69 -49.49
CA SER A 46 -87.32 21.94 -48.71
C SER A 46 -87.67 22.35 -47.27
N PRO A 47 -86.86 21.98 -46.27
CA PRO A 47 -87.10 22.38 -44.88
C PRO A 47 -87.22 23.90 -44.75
N ALA A 48 -88.28 24.36 -44.08
CA ALA A 48 -88.53 25.77 -43.84
C ALA A 48 -87.31 26.39 -43.14
N LYS A 49 -86.82 27.49 -43.73
CA LYS A 49 -85.67 28.25 -43.22
C LYS A 49 -86.12 29.25 -42.16
N PHE A 50 -85.15 29.83 -41.45
CA PHE A 50 -85.39 30.83 -40.40
C PHE A 50 -86.34 31.95 -40.85
N ASP A 51 -86.12 32.53 -42.03
CA ASP A 51 -86.94 33.63 -42.53
C ASP A 51 -88.39 33.21 -42.78
N GLU A 52 -88.62 32.03 -43.38
CA GLU A 52 -89.98 31.52 -43.64
C GLU A 52 -90.78 31.24 -42.35
N MET A 53 -90.10 30.73 -41.31
CA MET A 53 -90.71 30.55 -39.99
C MET A 53 -90.97 31.89 -39.29
N ARG A 54 -90.10 32.88 -39.47
CA ARG A 54 -90.29 34.24 -38.92
C ARG A 54 -91.49 34.91 -39.57
N ASP A 55 -91.59 34.86 -40.89
CA ASP A 55 -92.66 35.53 -41.65
C ASP A 55 -94.04 34.92 -41.35
N SER A 56 -94.09 33.67 -40.86
CA SER A 56 -95.34 33.00 -40.45
C SER A 56 -95.89 33.49 -39.11
N VAL A 57 -95.07 34.15 -38.28
CA VAL A 57 -95.41 34.50 -36.88
C VAL A 57 -95.26 35.99 -36.56
N VAL A 58 -94.38 36.72 -37.26
CA VAL A 58 -93.97 38.09 -36.87
C VAL A 58 -95.04 39.15 -37.15
N ASP A 59 -95.97 38.89 -38.06
CA ASP A 59 -97.09 39.78 -38.36
C ASP A 59 -98.10 39.87 -37.22
N ILE A 60 -98.25 38.78 -36.46
CA ILE A 60 -99.15 38.67 -35.30
C ILE A 60 -98.39 38.85 -33.99
N TYR A 61 -97.15 38.35 -33.91
CA TYR A 61 -96.29 38.45 -32.72
C TYR A 61 -94.96 39.14 -33.07
N PRO A 62 -94.91 40.49 -33.17
CA PRO A 62 -93.65 41.21 -33.44
C PRO A 62 -92.55 40.94 -32.40
N GLN A 63 -92.95 40.61 -31.16
CA GLN A 63 -92.07 40.24 -30.04
C GLN A 63 -91.60 38.77 -30.04
N PHE A 64 -91.87 37.99 -31.09
CA PHE A 64 -91.52 36.57 -31.13
C PHE A 64 -90.00 36.35 -31.05
N SER A 65 -89.54 35.49 -30.15
CA SER A 65 -88.11 35.35 -29.88
C SER A 65 -87.32 34.78 -31.09
N GLU A 66 -86.41 35.59 -31.63
CA GLU A 66 -85.47 35.13 -32.67
C GLU A 66 -84.65 33.91 -32.25
N LYS A 67 -84.29 33.82 -30.96
CA LYS A 67 -83.54 32.68 -30.42
C LYS A 67 -84.33 31.38 -30.56
N VAL A 68 -85.65 31.44 -30.39
CA VAL A 68 -86.54 30.28 -30.54
C VAL A 68 -86.69 29.92 -32.01
N LEU A 69 -86.82 30.90 -32.90
CA LEU A 69 -86.84 30.68 -34.35
C LEU A 69 -85.53 30.01 -34.85
N LYS A 70 -84.36 30.44 -34.36
CA LYS A 70 -83.06 29.80 -34.66
C LYS A 70 -83.01 28.36 -34.13
N GLN A 71 -83.55 28.13 -32.93
CA GLN A 71 -83.61 26.79 -32.33
C GLN A 71 -84.55 25.86 -33.10
N ALA A 72 -85.71 26.35 -33.52
CA ALA A 72 -86.66 25.63 -34.37
C ALA A 72 -86.03 25.30 -35.73
N ALA A 73 -85.35 26.26 -36.37
CA ALA A 73 -84.63 26.02 -37.63
C ALA A 73 -83.53 24.96 -37.53
N LYS A 74 -82.78 24.94 -36.41
CA LYS A 74 -81.80 23.88 -36.14
C LYS A 74 -82.47 22.52 -35.94
N ALA A 75 -83.61 22.48 -35.24
CA ALA A 75 -84.39 21.27 -35.02
C ALA A 75 -85.10 20.78 -36.29
N ASN A 76 -85.38 21.67 -37.24
CA ASN A 76 -86.07 21.40 -38.51
C ASN A 76 -85.19 20.77 -39.60
N LYS A 77 -83.88 20.60 -39.34
CA LYS A 77 -82.98 19.93 -40.29
C LYS A 77 -83.30 18.43 -40.36
N SER A 78 -83.35 17.87 -41.56
CA SER A 78 -83.43 16.42 -41.74
C SER A 78 -82.18 15.76 -41.16
N PRO A 79 -82.29 14.56 -40.56
CA PRO A 79 -81.10 13.80 -40.20
C PRO A 79 -80.33 13.49 -41.49
N GLY A 80 -79.24 14.22 -41.70
CA GLY A 80 -78.28 13.94 -42.76
C GLY A 80 -77.68 12.56 -42.52
N ILE A 81 -77.85 11.70 -43.53
CA ILE A 81 -77.20 10.40 -43.68
C ILE A 81 -75.69 10.63 -43.53
N PHE A 82 -75.11 10.08 -42.45
CA PHE A 82 -73.67 9.74 -42.22
C PHE A 82 -73.25 9.91 -40.75
N THR A 83 -74.04 9.37 -39.81
CA THR A 83 -73.60 9.11 -38.44
C THR A 83 -74.06 7.74 -37.96
N THR A 84 -73.59 6.66 -38.62
CA THR A 84 -73.51 5.30 -38.05
C THR A 84 -72.51 4.45 -38.88
N VAL A 85 -71.23 4.57 -38.51
CA VAL A 85 -70.16 3.55 -38.47
C VAL A 85 -70.32 2.29 -39.35
N LYS A 86 -69.41 2.10 -40.32
CA LYS A 86 -68.81 0.78 -40.63
C LYS A 86 -67.37 0.97 -41.14
N TRP A 87 -66.40 0.90 -40.24
CA TRP A 87 -65.06 0.26 -40.34
C TRP A 87 -64.22 0.26 -41.65
N ALA A 88 -64.52 1.06 -42.68
CA ALA A 88 -63.90 0.93 -44.01
C ALA A 88 -63.10 2.14 -44.52
N THR A 89 -62.95 3.22 -43.74
CA THR A 89 -62.27 4.46 -44.20
C THR A 89 -61.07 4.91 -43.35
N ILE A 90 -60.56 4.06 -42.44
CA ILE A 90 -59.19 4.21 -41.88
C ILE A 90 -58.13 3.59 -42.83
N LEU A 91 -58.55 2.98 -43.95
CA LEU A 91 -57.66 2.17 -44.78
C LEU A 91 -56.98 2.89 -45.95
N LEU A 92 -57.32 4.14 -46.30
CA LEU A 92 -56.77 4.78 -47.49
C LEU A 92 -56.50 6.28 -47.30
N GLY A 93 -55.60 6.59 -46.38
CA GLY A 93 -55.03 7.93 -46.16
C GLY A 93 -53.56 7.81 -45.80
N SER A 94 -52.76 7.41 -46.80
CA SER A 94 -51.37 6.92 -46.75
C SER A 94 -51.24 5.47 -46.25
N SER A 95 -50.70 4.59 -47.10
CA SER A 95 -50.24 3.24 -46.74
C SER A 95 -49.33 3.24 -45.49
N ALA A 96 -48.69 4.36 -45.20
CA ALA A 96 -47.92 4.60 -43.98
C ALA A 96 -48.77 4.51 -42.69
N GLY A 97 -50.02 5.00 -42.67
CA GLY A 97 -50.87 4.99 -41.47
C GLY A 97 -51.36 3.60 -41.08
N MET A 98 -51.65 2.73 -42.06
CA MET A 98 -52.02 1.33 -41.82
C MET A 98 -50.81 0.50 -41.38
N LEU A 99 -49.64 0.72 -41.99
CA LEU A 99 -48.37 0.11 -41.58
C LEU A 99 -48.00 0.51 -40.15
N TRP A 100 -48.27 1.75 -39.74
CA TRP A 100 -47.99 2.23 -38.40
C TRP A 100 -48.85 1.53 -37.34
N LEU A 101 -50.17 1.38 -37.57
CA LEU A 101 -51.09 0.64 -36.68
C LEU A 101 -50.73 -0.84 -36.55
N ILE A 102 -50.32 -1.47 -37.66
CA ILE A 102 -49.91 -2.88 -37.71
C ILE A 102 -48.53 -3.08 -37.05
N ASN A 103 -47.67 -2.07 -37.11
CA ASN A 103 -46.36 -2.03 -36.44
C ASN A 103 -46.45 -1.46 -35.01
N LEU A 104 -47.63 -1.31 -34.41
CA LEU A 104 -47.72 -0.94 -32.99
C LEU A 104 -47.25 -2.10 -32.10
N PRO A 105 -46.46 -1.85 -31.03
CA PRO A 105 -45.93 -2.87 -30.12
C PRO A 105 -47.01 -3.45 -29.18
N TYR A 106 -48.14 -3.92 -29.72
CA TYR A 106 -49.26 -4.49 -28.96
C TYR A 106 -49.52 -5.95 -29.36
N PRO A 107 -49.39 -6.91 -28.42
CA PRO A 107 -49.46 -8.36 -28.72
C PRO A 107 -50.73 -8.80 -29.42
N MET A 108 -51.89 -8.27 -29.02
CA MET A 108 -53.19 -8.69 -29.55
C MET A 108 -53.38 -8.29 -31.02
N ILE A 109 -52.65 -7.28 -31.52
CA ILE A 109 -52.73 -6.82 -32.91
C ILE A 109 -51.68 -7.56 -33.77
N ARG A 110 -50.47 -7.75 -33.25
CA ARG A 110 -49.37 -8.32 -34.04
C ARG A 110 -49.41 -9.85 -34.15
N TRP A 111 -50.02 -10.59 -33.21
CA TRP A 111 -50.11 -12.06 -33.27
C TRP A 111 -50.93 -12.57 -34.48
N PRO A 112 -52.13 -12.03 -34.78
CA PRO A 112 -52.86 -12.36 -36.01
C PRO A 112 -52.08 -11.98 -37.29
N VAL A 113 -51.45 -10.79 -37.31
CA VAL A 113 -50.69 -10.31 -38.46
C VAL A 113 -49.49 -11.20 -38.75
N ALA A 114 -48.78 -11.65 -37.72
CA ALA A 114 -47.64 -12.56 -37.86
C ALA A 114 -48.03 -13.92 -38.44
N LYS A 115 -49.22 -14.44 -38.10
CA LYS A 115 -49.73 -15.72 -38.61
C LYS A 115 -50.28 -15.63 -40.03
N THR A 116 -50.87 -14.49 -40.39
CA THR A 116 -51.63 -14.33 -41.65
C THR A 116 -50.84 -13.60 -42.75
N VAL A 117 -50.06 -12.58 -42.43
CA VAL A 117 -49.27 -11.78 -43.40
C VAL A 117 -47.92 -11.36 -42.79
N PRO A 118 -46.95 -12.28 -42.64
CA PRO A 118 -45.69 -12.01 -41.94
C PRO A 118 -44.83 -10.92 -42.60
N ILE A 119 -44.99 -10.68 -43.91
CA ILE A 119 -44.23 -9.69 -44.69
C ILE A 119 -44.41 -8.27 -44.13
N LEU A 120 -45.57 -7.93 -43.56
CA LEU A 120 -45.85 -6.61 -42.99
C LEU A 120 -45.05 -6.31 -41.71
N LEU A 121 -44.50 -7.33 -41.04
CA LEU A 121 -43.68 -7.19 -39.83
C LEU A 121 -42.17 -7.24 -40.11
N MET A 122 -41.76 -7.43 -41.38
CA MET A 122 -40.36 -7.55 -41.78
C MET A 122 -39.46 -6.40 -41.29
N PRO A 123 -39.83 -5.11 -41.41
CA PRO A 123 -38.99 -4.02 -40.90
C PRO A 123 -38.77 -4.09 -39.38
N SER A 124 -39.79 -4.49 -38.61
CA SER A 124 -39.68 -4.68 -37.16
C SER A 124 -38.77 -5.85 -36.80
N TYR A 125 -38.81 -6.94 -37.58
CA TYR A 125 -37.95 -8.10 -37.36
C TYR A 125 -36.50 -7.81 -37.72
N ILE A 126 -36.24 -7.08 -38.81
CA ILE A 126 -34.90 -6.63 -39.19
C ILE A 126 -34.30 -5.74 -38.09
N ASN A 127 -35.08 -4.79 -37.56
CA ASN A 127 -34.62 -3.93 -36.47
C ASN A 127 -34.31 -4.73 -35.19
N MET A 128 -35.13 -5.74 -34.89
CA MET A 128 -34.94 -6.56 -33.71
C MET A 128 -33.76 -7.53 -33.84
N ASP A 129 -33.57 -8.16 -35.00
CA ASP A 129 -32.40 -8.99 -35.30
C ASP A 129 -31.11 -8.15 -35.25
N TYR A 130 -31.13 -6.92 -35.77
CA TYR A 130 -30.00 -5.98 -35.66
C TYR A 130 -29.64 -5.70 -34.20
N HIS A 131 -30.60 -5.25 -33.38
CA HIS A 131 -30.35 -4.97 -31.97
C HIS A 131 -29.92 -6.21 -31.20
N TYR A 132 -30.50 -7.38 -31.49
CA TYR A 132 -30.11 -8.62 -30.84
C TYR A 132 -28.67 -9.01 -31.17
N ARG A 133 -28.29 -9.04 -32.46
CA ARG A 133 -26.93 -9.36 -32.89
C ARG A 133 -25.91 -8.38 -32.32
N GLU A 134 -26.21 -7.09 -32.36
CA GLU A 134 -25.30 -6.06 -31.84
C GLU A 134 -25.22 -6.12 -30.31
N ALA A 135 -26.29 -6.51 -29.61
CA ALA A 135 -26.24 -6.79 -28.17
C ALA A 135 -25.32 -7.96 -27.85
N ILE A 136 -25.47 -9.10 -28.54
CA ILE A 136 -24.64 -10.29 -28.29
C ILE A 136 -23.17 -10.02 -28.63
N LYS A 137 -22.89 -9.38 -29.76
CA LYS A 137 -21.53 -8.99 -30.14
C LYS A 137 -20.86 -8.08 -29.10
N ASN A 138 -21.56 -7.02 -28.65
CA ASN A 138 -21.01 -6.14 -27.62
C ASN A 138 -20.87 -6.85 -26.27
N LEU A 139 -21.77 -7.78 -25.95
CA LEU A 139 -21.69 -8.60 -24.74
C LEU A 139 -20.49 -9.54 -24.76
N GLU A 140 -20.20 -10.19 -25.89
CA GLU A 140 -19.01 -11.04 -26.06
C GLU A 140 -17.72 -10.23 -25.93
N GLN A 141 -17.66 -9.03 -26.54
CA GLN A 141 -16.53 -8.12 -26.38
C GLN A 141 -16.38 -7.66 -24.92
N ALA A 142 -17.48 -7.34 -24.25
CA ALA A 142 -17.48 -6.95 -22.84
C ALA A 142 -16.95 -8.10 -21.96
N ASP A 143 -17.45 -9.32 -22.15
CA ASP A 143 -16.99 -10.51 -21.43
C ASP A 143 -15.50 -10.76 -21.67
N GLN A 144 -15.01 -10.63 -22.91
CA GLN A 144 -13.59 -10.82 -23.20
C GLN A 144 -12.73 -9.78 -22.47
N LEU A 145 -13.10 -8.50 -22.55
CA LEU A 145 -12.37 -7.40 -21.91
C LEU A 145 -12.33 -7.51 -20.39
N ILE A 146 -13.41 -8.02 -19.77
CA ILE A 146 -13.51 -8.15 -18.31
C ILE A 146 -12.80 -9.41 -17.82
N ASN A 147 -13.05 -10.56 -18.46
CA ASN A 147 -12.50 -11.84 -18.00
C ASN A 147 -11.01 -12.03 -18.36
N GLN A 148 -10.51 -11.28 -19.35
CA GLN A 148 -9.09 -11.30 -19.78
C GLN A 148 -8.44 -9.92 -19.57
N ALA A 149 -8.93 -9.13 -18.62
CA ALA A 149 -8.40 -7.82 -18.35
C ALA A 149 -6.90 -7.87 -18.00
N THR A 150 -6.13 -6.98 -18.62
CA THR A 150 -4.71 -6.78 -18.34
C THR A 150 -4.42 -5.39 -17.78
N SER A 151 -5.42 -4.51 -17.83
CA SER A 151 -5.32 -3.13 -17.39
C SER A 151 -6.67 -2.60 -16.88
N PRO A 152 -6.67 -1.52 -16.08
CA PRO A 152 -7.89 -0.80 -15.71
C PRO A 152 -8.69 -0.33 -16.93
N TYR A 153 -8.01 -0.01 -18.03
CA TYR A 153 -8.63 0.42 -19.28
C TYR A 153 -9.50 -0.69 -19.89
N ASP A 154 -9.07 -1.95 -19.81
CA ASP A 154 -9.85 -3.09 -20.32
C ASP A 154 -11.18 -3.23 -19.56
N ILE A 155 -11.14 -3.06 -18.23
CA ILE A 155 -12.35 -3.08 -17.38
C ILE A 155 -13.31 -1.94 -17.74
N GLU A 156 -12.78 -0.73 -17.97
CA GLU A 156 -13.59 0.42 -18.37
C GLU A 156 -14.23 0.23 -19.75
N GLN A 157 -13.46 -0.24 -20.73
CA GLN A 157 -13.97 -0.54 -22.06
C GLN A 157 -14.99 -1.68 -22.03
N GLY A 158 -14.76 -2.71 -21.22
CA GLY A 158 -15.71 -3.81 -21.02
C GLY A 158 -17.04 -3.32 -20.46
N SER A 159 -17.02 -2.45 -19.45
CA SER A 159 -18.23 -1.80 -18.92
C SER A 159 -18.93 -0.93 -19.98
N GLN A 160 -18.18 -0.22 -20.82
CA GLN A 160 -18.78 0.58 -21.90
C GLN A 160 -19.49 -0.32 -22.93
N ARG A 161 -18.87 -1.44 -23.32
CA ARG A 161 -19.49 -2.44 -24.21
C ARG A 161 -20.72 -3.09 -23.59
N ALA A 162 -20.70 -3.37 -22.28
CA ALA A 162 -21.87 -3.89 -21.56
C ALA A 162 -23.04 -2.89 -21.58
N LYS A 163 -22.78 -1.58 -21.42
CA LYS A 163 -23.80 -0.53 -21.55
C LYS A 163 -24.36 -0.42 -22.98
N GLU A 164 -23.51 -0.56 -23.99
CA GLU A 164 -23.96 -0.62 -25.40
C GLU A 164 -24.84 -1.84 -25.66
N ALA A 165 -24.47 -3.01 -25.09
CA ALA A 165 -25.30 -4.20 -25.12
C ALA A 165 -26.64 -4.00 -24.41
N GLN A 166 -26.65 -3.40 -23.22
CA GLN A 166 -27.86 -3.06 -22.46
C GLN A 166 -28.81 -2.18 -23.29
N LYS A 167 -28.28 -1.12 -23.90
CA LYS A 167 -29.05 -0.22 -24.75
C LYS A 167 -29.71 -0.96 -25.92
N ASN A 168 -28.99 -1.90 -26.53
CA ASN A 168 -29.55 -2.73 -27.60
C ASN A 168 -30.61 -3.72 -27.09
N LEU A 169 -30.40 -4.34 -25.91
CA LEU A 169 -31.39 -5.21 -25.27
C LEU A 169 -32.66 -4.46 -24.87
N ASP A 170 -32.56 -3.20 -24.43
CA ASP A 170 -33.71 -2.36 -24.05
C ASP A 170 -34.57 -1.94 -25.25
N ASN A 171 -33.99 -1.92 -26.45
CA ASN A 171 -34.72 -1.70 -27.70
C ASN A 171 -35.47 -2.96 -28.18
N LEU A 172 -35.28 -4.12 -27.53
CA LEU A 172 -36.02 -5.34 -27.82
C LEU A 172 -37.38 -5.29 -27.09
N PRO A 173 -38.52 -5.35 -27.80
CA PRO A 173 -39.84 -5.37 -27.18
C PRO A 173 -40.05 -6.58 -26.26
N VAL A 174 -40.26 -6.34 -24.97
CA VAL A 174 -40.47 -7.40 -23.94
C VAL A 174 -41.66 -8.32 -24.26
N TRP A 175 -42.69 -7.78 -24.91
CA TRP A 175 -43.90 -8.54 -25.25
C TRP A 175 -43.71 -9.56 -26.39
N PHE A 176 -42.59 -9.51 -27.12
CA PHE A 176 -42.27 -10.43 -28.23
C PHE A 176 -41.83 -11.82 -27.73
N LEU A 177 -41.38 -11.92 -26.47
CA LEU A 177 -40.64 -13.07 -25.94
C LEU A 177 -41.49 -14.35 -25.79
N GLY A 178 -42.82 -14.26 -25.65
CA GLY A 178 -43.67 -15.46 -25.41
C GLY A 178 -44.40 -16.07 -26.61
N TYR A 179 -44.47 -15.40 -27.77
CA TYR A 179 -45.56 -15.66 -28.74
C TYR A 179 -45.18 -15.73 -30.23
N TYR A 180 -43.89 -15.78 -30.59
CA TYR A 180 -43.45 -15.73 -31.99
C TYR A 180 -42.71 -16.98 -32.46
N PRO A 181 -42.81 -17.32 -33.76
CA PRO A 181 -42.19 -18.52 -34.32
C PRO A 181 -40.67 -18.45 -34.19
N GLN A 182 -40.05 -19.62 -33.97
CA GLN A 182 -38.61 -19.77 -33.80
C GLN A 182 -37.80 -19.28 -35.00
N THR A 183 -38.41 -19.04 -36.17
CA THR A 183 -37.76 -18.56 -37.40
C THR A 183 -38.72 -17.66 -38.19
N TYR A 184 -38.18 -16.68 -38.92
CA TYR A 184 -38.90 -16.04 -40.04
C TYR A 184 -38.04 -16.14 -41.31
N CYS A 185 -38.69 -16.30 -42.46
CA CYS A 185 -38.03 -16.55 -43.74
C CYS A 185 -38.21 -15.36 -44.69
N ASN A 186 -37.12 -14.93 -45.31
CA ASN A 186 -37.13 -14.05 -46.48
C ASN A 186 -36.88 -14.88 -47.76
N PHE A 187 -36.84 -14.22 -48.93
CA PHE A 187 -36.65 -14.89 -50.24
C PHE A 187 -35.28 -15.59 -50.41
N PHE A 188 -34.32 -15.32 -49.50
CA PHE A 188 -32.93 -15.80 -49.56
C PHE A 188 -32.52 -16.65 -48.33
N GLY A 189 -33.44 -16.94 -47.41
CA GLY A 189 -33.19 -17.81 -46.26
C GLY A 189 -34.08 -17.55 -45.04
N CYS A 190 -34.07 -18.49 -44.10
CA CYS A 190 -34.73 -18.34 -42.80
C CYS A 190 -33.71 -17.93 -41.74
N SER A 191 -33.97 -16.85 -41.03
CA SER A 191 -33.16 -16.46 -39.88
C SER A 191 -34.04 -15.96 -38.75
N TRP A 192 -34.14 -16.76 -37.70
CA TRP A 192 -34.17 -16.31 -36.31
C TRP A 192 -34.04 -17.53 -35.41
N LYS A 193 -33.64 -17.36 -34.15
CA LYS A 193 -33.91 -18.23 -32.98
C LYS A 193 -33.41 -17.43 -31.78
N PHE A 194 -34.32 -16.67 -31.17
CA PHE A 194 -34.04 -15.95 -29.93
C PHE A 194 -35.15 -16.29 -28.92
N THR A 195 -34.75 -16.82 -27.79
CA THR A 195 -35.65 -17.29 -26.73
C THR A 195 -35.71 -16.30 -25.57
N VAL A 196 -36.75 -16.38 -24.75
CA VAL A 196 -36.84 -15.63 -23.47
C VAL A 196 -35.63 -15.91 -22.61
N ASP A 197 -35.23 -17.18 -22.56
CA ASP A 197 -34.10 -17.64 -21.77
C ASP A 197 -32.78 -16.98 -22.22
N GLU A 198 -32.55 -16.84 -23.52
CA GLU A 198 -31.38 -16.14 -24.07
C GLU A 198 -31.41 -14.64 -23.77
N PHE A 199 -32.59 -13.99 -23.83
CA PHE A 199 -32.75 -12.58 -23.48
C PHE A 199 -32.44 -12.32 -22.01
N GLU A 200 -33.06 -13.12 -21.13
CA GLU A 200 -32.84 -13.03 -19.70
C GLU A 200 -31.41 -13.39 -19.33
N ALA A 201 -30.80 -14.37 -20.01
CA ALA A 201 -29.39 -14.68 -19.86
C ALA A 201 -28.49 -13.51 -20.28
N ALA A 202 -28.75 -12.88 -21.42
CA ALA A 202 -27.98 -11.72 -21.89
C ALA A 202 -28.07 -10.55 -20.91
N ARG A 203 -29.27 -10.21 -20.43
CA ARG A 203 -29.45 -9.16 -19.40
C ARG A 203 -28.76 -9.50 -18.08
N ARG A 204 -28.85 -10.75 -17.62
CA ARG A 204 -28.12 -11.19 -16.41
C ARG A 204 -26.60 -11.08 -16.57
N ARG A 205 -26.08 -11.39 -17.76
CA ARG A 205 -24.64 -11.25 -18.06
C ARG A 205 -24.21 -9.78 -18.05
N VAL A 206 -24.98 -8.88 -18.66
CA VAL A 206 -24.72 -7.43 -18.59
C VAL A 206 -24.66 -6.97 -17.13
N ALA A 207 -25.68 -7.32 -16.33
CA ALA A 207 -25.71 -6.95 -14.91
C ALA A 207 -24.51 -7.50 -14.13
N ARG A 208 -24.07 -8.73 -14.43
CA ARG A 208 -22.86 -9.33 -13.85
C ARG A 208 -21.61 -8.53 -14.21
N ILE A 209 -21.44 -8.20 -15.49
CA ILE A 209 -20.28 -7.44 -15.99
C ILE A 209 -20.24 -6.05 -15.36
N ASP A 210 -21.38 -5.35 -15.32
CA ASP A 210 -21.45 -4.03 -14.70
C ASP A 210 -21.14 -4.08 -13.20
N ALA A 211 -21.58 -5.12 -12.49
CA ALA A 211 -21.24 -5.32 -11.08
C ALA A 211 -19.74 -5.55 -10.87
N ILE A 212 -19.11 -6.39 -11.69
CA ILE A 212 -17.65 -6.64 -11.64
C ILE A 212 -16.90 -5.34 -11.92
N ALA A 213 -17.22 -4.65 -13.02
CA ALA A 213 -16.56 -3.40 -13.39
C ALA A 213 -16.75 -2.30 -12.34
N PHE A 214 -17.90 -2.26 -11.67
CA PHE A 214 -18.14 -1.33 -10.56
C PHE A 214 -17.27 -1.65 -9.35
N GLN A 215 -17.17 -2.91 -8.96
CA GLN A 215 -16.29 -3.34 -7.86
C GLN A 215 -14.82 -3.02 -8.16
N ASP A 216 -14.36 -3.30 -9.38
CA ASP A 216 -13.00 -2.98 -9.83
C ASP A 216 -12.70 -1.48 -9.81
N ARG A 217 -13.61 -0.65 -10.34
CA ARG A 217 -13.45 0.81 -10.29
C ARG A 217 -13.27 1.35 -8.88
N ASN A 218 -14.04 0.82 -7.93
CA ASN A 218 -13.90 1.18 -6.53
C ASN A 218 -12.58 0.70 -5.92
N ALA A 219 -12.02 -0.41 -6.42
CA ALA A 219 -10.77 -1.00 -5.97
C ALA A 219 -9.51 -0.37 -6.60
N PHE A 220 -9.61 0.31 -7.75
CA PHE A 220 -8.46 1.00 -8.37
C PHE A 220 -7.93 2.17 -7.54
N THR A 221 -8.81 2.89 -6.85
CA THR A 221 -8.41 4.01 -6.00
C THR A 221 -7.55 3.56 -4.80
N PRO A 222 -7.98 2.59 -3.96
CA PRO A 222 -7.14 2.09 -2.87
C PRO A 222 -5.87 1.39 -3.38
N LEU A 223 -5.90 0.74 -4.55
CA LEU A 223 -4.68 0.21 -5.18
C LEU A 223 -3.67 1.34 -5.47
N ALA A 224 -4.08 2.39 -6.16
CA ALA A 224 -3.20 3.50 -6.51
C ALA A 224 -2.69 4.25 -5.26
N GLN A 225 -3.56 4.45 -4.26
CA GLN A 225 -3.19 5.08 -2.99
C GLN A 225 -2.19 4.23 -2.20
N GLY A 226 -2.43 2.93 -2.07
CA GLY A 226 -1.51 2.01 -1.38
C GLY A 226 -0.14 1.93 -2.05
N GLU A 227 -0.11 1.85 -3.39
CA GLU A 227 1.17 1.86 -4.14
C GLU A 227 1.93 3.17 -4.00
N MET A 228 1.22 4.31 -4.02
CA MET A 228 1.82 5.62 -3.80
C MET A 228 2.36 5.76 -2.37
N ALA A 229 1.58 5.35 -1.37
CA ALA A 229 1.98 5.37 0.04
C ALA A 229 3.22 4.49 0.27
N LEU A 230 3.26 3.31 -0.34
CA LEU A 230 4.42 2.42 -0.27
C LEU A 230 5.67 3.05 -0.87
N LYS A 231 5.53 3.69 -2.04
CA LYS A 231 6.64 4.40 -2.69
C LYS A 231 7.17 5.53 -1.82
N LEU A 232 6.29 6.31 -1.21
CA LEU A 232 6.66 7.41 -0.32
C LEU A 232 7.36 6.91 0.94
N ALA A 233 6.79 5.92 1.62
CA ALA A 233 7.37 5.34 2.83
C ALA A 233 8.78 4.77 2.57
N ARG A 234 8.98 4.13 1.42
CA ARG A 234 10.32 3.66 1.00
C ARG A 234 11.30 4.82 0.78
N GLN A 235 10.87 5.90 0.14
CA GLN A 235 11.72 7.08 -0.05
C GLN A 235 12.06 7.77 1.28
N GLU A 236 11.12 7.82 2.21
CA GLU A 236 11.36 8.31 3.57
C GLU A 236 12.38 7.45 4.30
N TYR A 237 12.26 6.13 4.20
CA TYR A 237 13.22 5.18 4.78
C TYR A 237 14.63 5.36 4.19
N GLU A 238 14.75 5.52 2.88
CA GLU A 238 16.03 5.70 2.18
C GLU A 238 16.71 7.04 2.53
N LYS A 239 15.93 8.10 2.80
CA LYS A 239 16.44 9.43 3.18
C LYS A 239 16.69 9.57 4.67
N ALA A 240 16.09 8.73 5.50
CA ALA A 240 16.20 8.80 6.94
C ALA A 240 17.64 8.56 7.41
N THR A 241 18.17 9.50 8.20
CA THR A 241 19.50 9.41 8.79
C THR A 241 19.47 8.79 10.19
N SER A 242 18.39 9.02 10.94
CA SER A 242 18.18 8.43 12.27
C SER A 242 17.48 7.07 12.19
N ILE A 243 17.85 6.14 13.09
CA ILE A 243 17.12 4.89 13.30
C ILE A 243 15.64 5.13 13.64
N LYS A 244 15.33 6.16 14.42
CA LYS A 244 13.95 6.47 14.80
C LYS A 244 13.11 6.83 13.57
N ASP A 245 13.66 7.63 12.67
CA ASP A 245 12.98 8.03 11.43
C ASP A 245 12.82 6.83 10.49
N LYS A 246 13.82 5.93 10.44
CA LYS A 246 13.70 4.66 9.71
C LYS A 246 12.59 3.77 10.25
N GLU A 247 12.44 3.66 11.57
CA GLU A 247 11.37 2.90 12.20
C GLU A 247 9.98 3.49 11.89
N LEU A 248 9.85 4.83 11.90
CA LEU A 248 8.62 5.51 11.50
C LEU A 248 8.29 5.25 10.03
N ALA A 249 9.27 5.33 9.13
CA ALA A 249 9.08 5.04 7.72
C ALA A 249 8.69 3.57 7.48
N ILE A 250 9.28 2.61 8.22
CA ILE A 250 8.87 1.20 8.19
C ILE A 250 7.42 1.04 8.66
N ALA A 251 6.98 1.77 9.68
CA ALA A 251 5.59 1.73 10.13
C ALA A 251 4.63 2.26 9.04
N SER A 252 4.97 3.37 8.37
CA SER A 252 4.22 3.87 7.21
C SER A 252 4.21 2.87 6.05
N TRP A 253 5.33 2.17 5.82
CA TRP A 253 5.43 1.13 4.78
C TRP A 253 4.51 -0.05 5.11
N GLN A 254 4.49 -0.51 6.36
CA GLN A 254 3.59 -1.57 6.81
C GLN A 254 2.12 -1.16 6.62
N ALA A 255 1.75 0.06 7.01
CA ALA A 255 0.39 0.56 6.81
C ALA A 255 -0.03 0.58 5.33
N ALA A 256 0.88 0.91 4.41
CA ALA A 256 0.61 0.84 2.97
C ALA A 256 0.41 -0.61 2.48
N ILE A 257 1.18 -1.56 3.01
CA ILE A 257 0.99 -3.00 2.74
C ILE A 257 -0.38 -3.45 3.25
N ASP A 258 -0.75 -3.08 4.47
CA ASP A 258 -2.05 -3.45 5.07
C ASP A 258 -3.23 -2.88 4.25
N GLN A 259 -3.10 -1.67 3.71
CA GLN A 259 -4.11 -1.10 2.80
C GLN A 259 -4.26 -1.91 1.51
N LEU A 260 -3.15 -2.38 0.92
CA LEU A 260 -3.19 -3.22 -0.27
C LEU A 260 -3.79 -4.60 0.01
N GLU A 261 -3.61 -5.15 1.22
CA GLU A 261 -4.21 -6.42 1.64
C GLU A 261 -5.72 -6.34 1.86
N GLN A 262 -6.26 -5.16 2.14
CA GLN A 262 -7.70 -4.95 2.32
C GLN A 262 -8.47 -4.88 0.99
N ILE A 263 -7.77 -4.82 -0.14
CA ILE A 263 -8.40 -4.77 -1.46
C ILE A 263 -9.08 -6.13 -1.75
N PRO A 264 -10.36 -6.17 -2.13
CA PRO A 264 -11.06 -7.43 -2.35
C PRO A 264 -10.37 -8.31 -3.41
N GLU A 265 -10.02 -9.55 -3.05
CA GLU A 265 -9.29 -10.48 -3.93
C GLU A 265 -10.05 -10.81 -5.23
N ALA A 266 -11.37 -10.71 -5.24
CA ALA A 266 -12.20 -10.99 -6.43
C ALA A 266 -12.09 -9.92 -7.54
N THR A 267 -11.36 -8.82 -7.30
CA THR A 267 -11.17 -7.72 -8.26
C THR A 267 -9.83 -7.87 -8.99
N PHE A 268 -9.74 -7.37 -10.21
CA PHE A 268 -8.47 -7.24 -10.95
C PHE A 268 -7.43 -6.44 -10.14
N ALA A 269 -7.89 -5.42 -9.43
CA ALA A 269 -7.05 -4.63 -8.53
C ALA A 269 -6.46 -5.46 -7.37
N GLY A 270 -7.29 -6.33 -6.75
CA GLY A 270 -6.89 -7.23 -5.69
C GLY A 270 -5.86 -8.27 -6.15
N GLU A 271 -6.08 -8.90 -7.31
CA GLU A 271 -5.11 -9.83 -7.92
C GLU A 271 -3.77 -9.15 -8.23
N THR A 272 -3.83 -7.92 -8.76
CA THR A 272 -2.64 -7.09 -9.00
C THR A 272 -1.88 -6.81 -7.71
N ALA A 273 -2.58 -6.40 -6.64
CA ALA A 273 -2.00 -6.15 -5.32
C ALA A 273 -1.35 -7.43 -4.77
N LYS A 274 -2.05 -8.56 -4.78
CA LYS A 274 -1.58 -9.86 -4.28
C LYS A 274 -0.30 -10.32 -4.96
N THR A 275 -0.22 -10.16 -6.28
CA THR A 275 0.98 -10.49 -7.05
C THR A 275 2.19 -9.69 -6.59
N LYS A 276 2.01 -8.40 -6.27
CA LYS A 276 3.08 -7.50 -5.84
C LYS A 276 3.41 -7.61 -4.34
N LEU A 277 2.42 -7.95 -3.50
CA LEU A 277 2.54 -8.02 -2.05
C LEU A 277 3.67 -8.95 -1.57
N LYS A 278 3.92 -10.06 -2.28
CA LYS A 278 5.04 -10.96 -1.94
C LYS A 278 6.39 -10.24 -1.98
N ALA A 279 6.63 -9.42 -3.00
CA ALA A 279 7.86 -8.65 -3.11
C ALA A 279 7.92 -7.56 -2.04
N TYR A 280 6.80 -6.86 -1.81
CA TYR A 280 6.72 -5.79 -0.80
C TYR A 280 6.97 -6.28 0.61
N LYS A 281 6.39 -7.43 1.02
CA LYS A 281 6.62 -8.06 2.32
C LYS A 281 8.09 -8.42 2.53
N ARG A 282 8.71 -9.04 1.52
CA ARG A 282 10.14 -9.36 1.56
C ARG A 282 11.00 -8.09 1.73
N ASP A 283 10.67 -7.03 1.02
CA ASP A 283 11.46 -5.80 1.03
C ASP A 283 11.35 -5.06 2.38
N ILE A 284 10.15 -4.98 2.98
CA ILE A 284 9.97 -4.39 4.32
C ILE A 284 10.63 -5.24 5.40
N ASP A 285 10.57 -6.57 5.32
CA ASP A 285 11.24 -7.46 6.28
C ASP A 285 12.76 -7.23 6.27
N ASN A 286 13.36 -7.12 5.09
CA ASN A 286 14.77 -6.82 4.94
C ASN A 286 15.13 -5.43 5.50
N ALA A 287 14.31 -4.42 5.25
CA ALA A 287 14.50 -3.07 5.79
C ALA A 287 14.43 -3.06 7.32
N ARG A 288 13.43 -3.75 7.89
CA ARG A 288 13.23 -3.86 9.34
C ARG A 288 14.41 -4.54 10.02
N ILE A 289 14.86 -5.67 9.48
CA ILE A 289 15.99 -6.42 10.04
C ILE A 289 17.30 -5.66 9.89
N GLY A 290 17.51 -5.00 8.76
CA GLY A 290 18.66 -4.10 8.58
C GLY A 290 18.67 -2.96 9.60
N THR A 291 17.50 -2.41 9.92
CA THR A 291 17.34 -1.36 10.94
C THR A 291 17.62 -1.88 12.34
N PHE A 292 17.19 -3.09 12.70
CA PHE A 292 17.52 -3.69 14.01
C PHE A 292 19.02 -3.89 14.21
N ILE A 293 19.72 -4.36 13.18
CA ILE A 293 21.18 -4.53 13.24
C ILE A 293 21.87 -3.17 13.37
N ALA A 294 21.48 -2.18 12.57
CA ALA A 294 22.05 -0.84 12.66
C ALA A 294 21.79 -0.19 14.03
N ALA A 295 20.57 -0.32 14.57
CA ALA A 295 20.23 0.16 15.91
C ALA A 295 21.09 -0.49 16.99
N ALA A 296 21.30 -1.81 16.91
CA ALA A 296 22.16 -2.53 17.84
C ALA A 296 23.62 -2.03 17.79
N GLN A 297 24.13 -1.74 16.60
CA GLN A 297 25.47 -1.17 16.41
C GLN A 297 25.58 0.26 16.96
N GLU A 298 24.55 1.10 16.80
CA GLU A 298 24.52 2.44 17.40
C GLU A 298 24.53 2.39 18.92
N PHE A 299 23.71 1.52 19.53
CA PHE A 299 23.74 1.29 20.97
C PHE A 299 25.11 0.81 21.45
N ASP A 300 25.79 -0.05 20.68
CA ASP A 300 27.13 -0.51 21.01
C ASP A 300 28.15 0.63 21.00
N LEU A 301 28.13 1.46 19.96
CA LEU A 301 29.01 2.63 19.85
C LEU A 301 28.79 3.64 20.98
N GLU A 302 27.55 3.82 21.42
CA GLU A 302 27.23 4.69 22.56
C GLU A 302 27.67 4.06 23.88
N ALA A 303 27.43 2.76 24.06
CA ALA A 303 27.85 2.00 25.23
C ALA A 303 29.37 2.04 25.43
N GLU A 304 30.15 1.85 24.36
CA GLU A 304 31.62 1.90 24.43
C GLU A 304 32.14 3.27 24.88
N LYS A 305 31.48 4.36 24.49
CA LYS A 305 31.86 5.73 24.91
C LYS A 305 31.60 5.95 26.40
N ILE A 306 30.48 5.45 26.92
CA ILE A 306 30.08 5.71 28.31
C ILE A 306 30.59 4.66 29.30
N GLN A 307 30.98 3.47 28.84
CA GLN A 307 31.45 2.35 29.67
C GLN A 307 32.51 2.76 30.72
N PRO A 308 33.54 3.57 30.40
CA PRO A 308 34.55 3.96 31.39
C PRO A 308 34.00 4.83 32.53
N ILE A 309 32.91 5.56 32.27
CA ILE A 309 32.35 6.56 33.19
C ILE A 309 31.15 5.97 33.94
N GLN A 310 30.29 5.23 33.24
CA GLN A 310 29.03 4.69 33.73
C GLN A 310 28.82 3.26 33.18
N PRO A 311 29.47 2.26 33.78
CA PRO A 311 29.43 0.88 33.27
C PRO A 311 28.04 0.25 33.30
N LYS A 312 27.19 0.65 34.27
CA LYS A 312 25.79 0.20 34.35
C LYS A 312 24.95 0.73 33.18
N ALA A 313 25.10 2.01 32.83
CA ALA A 313 24.41 2.59 31.69
C ALA A 313 24.87 1.94 30.36
N ALA A 314 26.17 1.61 30.23
CA ALA A 314 26.67 0.85 29.09
C ALA A 314 26.04 -0.54 28.99
N SER A 315 25.89 -1.27 30.11
CA SER A 315 25.22 -2.57 30.10
C SER A 315 23.76 -2.47 29.67
N GLU A 316 23.03 -1.44 30.10
CA GLU A 316 21.64 -1.23 29.66
C GLU A 316 21.53 -1.02 28.15
N LEU A 317 22.49 -0.31 27.53
CA LEU A 317 22.53 -0.12 26.08
C LEU A 317 22.82 -1.44 25.34
N TRP A 318 23.74 -2.27 25.82
CA TRP A 318 23.98 -3.59 25.24
C TRP A 318 22.79 -4.53 25.39
N GLU A 319 22.05 -4.47 26.51
CA GLU A 319 20.80 -5.21 26.67
C GLU A 319 19.74 -4.76 25.66
N GLN A 320 19.63 -3.45 25.41
CA GLN A 320 18.76 -2.90 24.37
C GLN A 320 19.16 -3.39 22.98
N ALA A 321 20.46 -3.39 22.67
CA ALA A 321 21.01 -3.93 21.43
C ALA A 321 20.64 -5.42 21.27
N SER A 322 20.85 -6.22 22.33
CA SER A 322 20.45 -7.63 22.34
C SER A 322 18.95 -7.83 22.14
N LYS A 323 18.11 -6.99 22.76
CA LYS A 323 16.65 -7.04 22.57
C LYS A 323 16.26 -6.82 21.11
N ARG A 324 16.90 -5.87 20.41
CA ARG A 324 16.65 -5.63 18.98
C ARG A 324 17.06 -6.82 18.12
N LEU A 325 18.25 -7.38 18.37
CA LEU A 325 18.75 -8.53 17.60
C LEU A 325 17.92 -9.81 17.82
N ASN A 326 17.38 -10.02 19.02
CA ASN A 326 16.49 -11.15 19.32
C ASN A 326 15.14 -11.09 18.60
N GLN A 327 14.78 -9.96 17.97
CA GLN A 327 13.58 -9.85 17.14
C GLN A 327 13.79 -10.38 15.72
N ILE A 328 15.02 -10.75 15.34
CA ILE A 328 15.35 -11.23 14.00
C ILE A 328 14.98 -12.72 13.90
N PRO A 329 14.09 -13.12 12.96
CA PRO A 329 13.69 -14.52 12.78
C PRO A 329 14.85 -15.42 12.36
N THR A 330 14.79 -16.70 12.75
CA THR A 330 15.79 -17.73 12.44
C THR A 330 15.93 -18.01 10.95
N GLU A 331 14.87 -17.78 10.18
CA GLU A 331 14.82 -18.01 8.73
C GLU A 331 15.47 -16.88 7.93
N ASN A 332 15.76 -15.73 8.57
CA ASN A 332 16.34 -14.60 7.87
C ASN A 332 17.83 -14.86 7.55
N PRO A 333 18.30 -14.54 6.32
CA PRO A 333 19.71 -14.71 5.94
C PRO A 333 20.71 -13.98 6.86
N ARG A 334 20.30 -12.90 7.53
CA ARG A 334 21.14 -12.11 8.45
C ARG A 334 21.07 -12.59 9.91
N TYR A 335 20.36 -13.66 10.21
CA TYR A 335 20.27 -14.22 11.57
C TYR A 335 21.66 -14.58 12.14
N LEU A 336 22.55 -15.16 11.33
CA LEU A 336 23.91 -15.50 11.77
C LEU A 336 24.76 -14.26 12.12
N GLU A 337 24.56 -13.15 11.40
CA GLU A 337 25.19 -11.87 11.71
C GLU A 337 24.72 -11.35 13.08
N ALA A 338 23.40 -11.38 13.32
CA ALA A 338 22.80 -11.01 14.59
C ALA A 338 23.31 -11.87 15.76
N GLN A 339 23.43 -13.18 15.57
CA GLN A 339 23.95 -14.09 16.61
C GLN A 339 25.42 -13.82 16.96
N ARG A 340 26.25 -13.46 15.98
CA ARG A 340 27.64 -13.04 16.24
C ARG A 340 27.70 -11.77 17.09
N LEU A 341 26.88 -10.78 16.76
CA LEU A 341 26.79 -9.54 17.54
C LEU A 341 26.28 -9.82 18.97
N LEU A 342 25.25 -10.64 19.12
CA LEU A 342 24.73 -11.07 20.42
C LEU A 342 25.80 -11.73 21.29
N ALA A 343 26.60 -12.65 20.73
CA ALA A 343 27.69 -13.28 21.45
C ALA A 343 28.74 -12.25 21.92
N GLY A 344 29.06 -11.27 21.07
CA GLY A 344 29.93 -10.14 21.44
C GLY A 344 29.38 -9.34 22.62
N TYR A 345 28.10 -8.97 22.58
CA TYR A 345 27.45 -8.21 23.66
C TYR A 345 27.38 -9.01 24.96
N GLN A 346 27.15 -10.33 24.90
CA GLN A 346 27.19 -11.19 26.09
C GLN A 346 28.56 -11.17 26.78
N VAL A 347 29.66 -11.14 26.02
CA VAL A 347 31.01 -11.02 26.59
C VAL A 347 31.19 -9.64 27.24
N LYS A 348 30.76 -8.55 26.57
CA LYS A 348 30.82 -7.19 27.12
C LYS A 348 30.02 -7.07 28.43
N LEU A 349 28.80 -7.62 28.47
CA LEU A 349 27.95 -7.68 29.66
C LEU A 349 28.59 -8.47 30.81
N LYS A 350 29.17 -9.64 30.53
CA LYS A 350 29.89 -10.43 31.55
C LYS A 350 31.09 -9.67 32.12
N THR A 351 31.79 -8.89 31.28
CA THR A 351 32.94 -8.08 31.70
C THR A 351 32.53 -6.97 32.67
N VAL A 352 31.35 -6.38 32.47
CA VAL A 352 30.79 -5.40 33.41
C VAL A 352 30.30 -6.07 34.70
N ALA A 353 29.69 -7.24 34.60
CA ALA A 353 29.16 -7.97 35.75
C ALA A 353 30.25 -8.55 36.67
N ASP A 354 31.37 -8.99 36.10
CA ASP A 354 32.52 -9.52 36.84
C ASP A 354 33.81 -8.75 36.48
N PRO A 355 34.03 -7.56 37.10
CA PRO A 355 35.19 -6.71 36.80
C PRO A 355 36.49 -7.26 37.38
N ARG A 356 36.47 -8.45 37.99
CA ARG A 356 37.61 -9.01 38.73
C ARG A 356 38.87 -9.10 37.88
N SER A 357 38.76 -9.62 36.65
CA SER A 357 39.89 -9.63 35.71
C SER A 357 40.46 -8.22 35.46
N GLY A 358 39.62 -7.21 35.31
CA GLY A 358 40.03 -5.81 35.16
C GLY A 358 40.80 -5.29 36.38
N THR A 359 40.33 -5.59 37.59
CA THR A 359 41.02 -5.17 38.82
C THR A 359 42.42 -5.77 38.96
N TYR A 360 42.61 -7.04 38.57
CA TYR A 360 43.94 -7.66 38.58
C TYR A 360 44.86 -7.07 37.52
N ILE A 361 44.35 -6.79 36.31
CA ILE A 361 45.14 -6.16 35.24
C ILE A 361 45.63 -4.78 35.65
N GLU A 362 44.77 -3.95 36.25
CA GLU A 362 45.17 -2.61 36.69
C GLU A 362 46.18 -2.67 37.85
N ALA A 363 45.96 -3.54 38.84
CA ALA A 363 46.92 -3.76 39.92
C ALA A 363 48.29 -4.24 39.38
N ALA A 364 48.31 -5.11 38.36
CA ALA A 364 49.54 -5.55 37.71
C ALA A 364 50.29 -4.37 37.08
N LYS A 365 49.59 -3.53 36.29
CA LYS A 365 50.18 -2.36 35.64
C LYS A 365 50.82 -1.40 36.64
N GLU A 366 50.19 -1.17 37.80
CA GLU A 366 50.77 -0.31 38.84
C GLU A 366 52.13 -0.83 39.33
N PHE A 367 52.24 -2.13 39.61
CA PHE A 367 53.51 -2.75 40.00
C PHE A 367 54.55 -2.70 38.87
N ALA A 368 54.14 -2.95 37.62
CA ALA A 368 55.01 -2.85 36.46
C ALA A 368 55.55 -1.42 36.24
N ILE A 369 54.71 -0.40 36.38
CA ILE A 369 55.11 1.01 36.28
C ILE A 369 56.10 1.36 37.40
N ALA A 370 55.83 0.91 38.63
CA ALA A 370 56.76 1.11 39.75
C ALA A 370 58.12 0.44 39.48
N ALA A 371 58.13 -0.78 38.95
CA ALA A 371 59.34 -1.51 38.59
C ALA A 371 60.13 -0.80 37.48
N ALA A 372 59.45 -0.38 36.41
CA ALA A 372 60.06 0.36 35.30
C ALA A 372 60.67 1.68 35.77
N LYS A 373 59.96 2.45 36.60
CA LYS A 373 60.44 3.70 37.18
C LYS A 373 61.66 3.47 38.08
N ALA A 374 61.63 2.45 38.93
CA ALA A 374 62.75 2.11 39.81
C ALA A 374 64.00 1.63 39.04
N SER A 375 63.82 1.08 37.84
CA SER A 375 64.90 0.59 36.96
C SER A 375 65.67 1.70 36.24
N GLN A 376 65.10 2.91 36.15
CA GLN A 376 65.73 4.03 35.43
C GLN A 376 67.06 4.45 36.08
N ASN A 377 67.97 4.99 35.25
CA ASN A 377 69.28 5.52 35.65
C ASN A 377 70.21 4.49 36.36
N PRO A 378 70.49 3.33 35.74
CA PRO A 378 71.51 2.40 36.25
C PRO A 378 72.93 3.02 36.17
N PRO A 379 73.94 2.49 36.89
CA PRO A 379 73.93 1.25 37.66
C PRO A 379 73.20 1.36 39.01
N HIS A 380 72.63 0.26 39.49
CA HIS A 380 72.01 0.15 40.81
C HIS A 380 72.68 -0.95 41.64
N PRO A 381 72.71 -0.84 42.98
CA PRO A 381 73.22 -1.91 43.84
C PRO A 381 72.30 -3.14 43.81
N VAL A 382 72.85 -4.31 44.16
CA VAL A 382 72.13 -5.61 44.18
C VAL A 382 70.77 -5.51 44.87
N VAL A 383 70.72 -4.89 46.05
CA VAL A 383 69.47 -4.73 46.85
C VAL A 383 68.39 -4.00 46.08
N LYS A 384 68.75 -2.99 45.28
CA LYS A 384 67.78 -2.23 44.48
C LYS A 384 67.30 -3.04 43.28
N TRP A 385 68.18 -3.82 42.63
CA TRP A 385 67.74 -4.76 41.59
C TRP A 385 66.79 -5.83 42.12
N GLU A 386 67.04 -6.36 43.33
CA GLU A 386 66.15 -7.32 43.99
C GLU A 386 64.77 -6.71 44.30
N GLN A 387 64.72 -5.43 44.70
CA GLN A 387 63.45 -4.73 44.91
C GLN A 387 62.66 -4.56 43.60
N ILE A 388 63.35 -4.26 42.49
CA ILE A 388 62.73 -4.14 41.17
C ILE A 388 62.19 -5.51 40.70
N GLU A 389 62.96 -6.58 40.89
CA GLU A 389 62.56 -7.96 40.60
C GLU A 389 61.27 -8.32 41.34
N LYS A 390 61.19 -8.01 42.65
CA LYS A 390 59.97 -8.23 43.45
C LYS A 390 58.75 -7.46 42.93
N LEU A 391 58.93 -6.27 42.36
CA LEU A 391 57.83 -5.51 41.75
C LEU A 391 57.33 -6.17 40.47
N TRP A 392 58.24 -6.64 39.61
CA TRP A 392 57.87 -7.41 38.41
C TRP A 392 57.16 -8.71 38.77
N GLN A 393 57.65 -9.45 39.77
CA GLN A 393 57.00 -10.67 40.24
C GLN A 393 55.57 -10.39 40.75
N LYS A 394 55.38 -9.36 41.58
CA LYS A 394 54.04 -8.97 42.04
C LYS A 394 53.10 -8.62 40.90
N SER A 395 53.61 -7.98 39.84
CA SER A 395 52.82 -7.69 38.64
C SER A 395 52.35 -8.97 37.95
N ILE A 396 53.27 -9.91 37.72
CA ILE A 396 53.00 -11.23 37.14
C ILE A 396 51.98 -12.00 37.99
N ASP A 397 52.17 -12.04 39.32
CA ASP A 397 51.28 -12.74 40.26
C ASP A 397 49.83 -12.22 40.21
N GLN A 398 49.61 -10.94 39.91
CA GLN A 398 48.24 -10.44 39.72
C GLN A 398 47.62 -10.98 38.43
N LEU A 399 48.37 -10.99 37.33
CA LEU A 399 47.87 -11.45 36.03
C LEU A 399 47.58 -12.96 36.02
N GLU A 400 48.35 -13.77 36.76
CA GLU A 400 48.13 -15.21 36.88
C GLU A 400 46.83 -15.58 37.62
N LYS A 401 46.22 -14.65 38.37
CA LYS A 401 44.94 -14.89 39.06
C LYS A 401 43.74 -14.88 38.12
N ILE A 402 43.92 -14.46 36.87
CA ILE A 402 42.87 -14.32 35.87
C ILE A 402 42.66 -15.67 35.19
N ARG A 403 41.46 -16.23 35.31
CA ARG A 403 41.13 -17.56 34.76
C ARG A 403 40.88 -17.50 33.26
N VAL A 404 41.00 -18.65 32.58
CA VAL A 404 40.86 -18.76 31.12
C VAL A 404 39.46 -18.37 30.61
N GLU A 405 38.44 -18.52 31.46
CA GLU A 405 37.05 -18.17 31.15
C GLU A 405 36.74 -16.68 31.36
N GLU A 406 37.63 -15.92 32.00
CA GLU A 406 37.42 -14.51 32.28
C GLU A 406 37.70 -13.65 31.02
N PRO A 407 36.88 -12.62 30.74
CA PRO A 407 37.05 -11.78 29.55
C PRO A 407 38.43 -11.13 29.40
N GLY A 408 39.11 -10.84 30.52
CA GLY A 408 40.44 -10.25 30.55
C GLY A 408 41.60 -11.21 30.27
N TYR A 409 41.37 -12.52 30.13
CA TYR A 409 42.43 -13.52 30.04
C TYR A 409 43.43 -13.26 28.90
N VAL A 410 42.93 -12.99 27.68
CA VAL A 410 43.80 -12.76 26.52
C VAL A 410 44.67 -11.51 26.68
N ALA A 411 44.13 -10.46 27.29
CA ALA A 411 44.89 -9.25 27.60
C ALA A 411 45.96 -9.53 28.67
N ALA A 412 45.62 -10.31 29.70
CA ALA A 412 46.54 -10.72 30.75
C ALA A 412 47.71 -11.55 30.22
N GLN A 413 47.46 -12.50 29.32
CA GLN A 413 48.51 -13.33 28.72
C GLN A 413 49.53 -12.52 27.90
N LYS A 414 49.09 -11.46 27.22
CA LYS A 414 50.01 -10.54 26.52
C LYS A 414 50.92 -9.80 27.49
N LEU A 415 50.36 -9.26 28.57
CA LEU A 415 51.12 -8.56 29.61
C LEU A 415 52.05 -9.52 30.36
N LEU A 416 51.64 -10.76 30.62
CA LEU A 416 52.47 -11.78 31.24
C LEU A 416 53.75 -12.02 30.44
N ALA A 417 53.64 -12.22 29.12
CA ALA A 417 54.80 -12.42 28.27
C ALA A 417 55.78 -11.23 28.30
N GLU A 418 55.25 -10.01 28.27
CA GLU A 418 56.05 -8.78 28.39
C GLU A 418 56.74 -8.68 29.75
N TYR A 419 56.00 -8.90 30.84
CA TYR A 419 56.51 -8.73 32.20
C TYR A 419 57.48 -9.83 32.60
N GLN A 420 57.30 -11.06 32.14
CA GLN A 420 58.26 -12.15 32.28
C GLN A 420 59.58 -11.83 31.56
N THR A 421 59.51 -11.23 30.37
CA THR A 421 60.71 -10.77 29.64
C THR A 421 61.44 -9.69 30.44
N ASN A 422 60.70 -8.69 30.96
CA ASN A 422 61.28 -7.63 31.77
C ASN A 422 61.90 -8.16 33.08
N LEU A 423 61.24 -9.11 33.74
CA LEU A 423 61.77 -9.79 34.93
C LEU A 423 63.11 -10.45 34.63
N GLY A 424 63.20 -11.26 33.57
CA GLY A 424 64.45 -11.92 33.18
C GLY A 424 65.61 -10.96 32.89
N ILE A 425 65.31 -9.79 32.32
CA ILE A 425 66.30 -8.72 32.13
C ILE A 425 66.81 -8.20 33.49
N ILE A 426 65.91 -7.97 34.45
CA ILE A 426 66.27 -7.48 35.78
C ILE A 426 67.05 -8.53 36.58
N GLU A 427 66.66 -9.80 36.51
CA GLU A 427 67.39 -10.91 37.13
C GLU A 427 68.83 -11.00 36.60
N THR A 428 68.99 -10.85 35.28
CA THR A 428 70.32 -10.81 34.65
C THR A 428 71.14 -9.63 35.16
N ARG A 429 70.56 -8.44 35.27
CA ARG A 429 71.25 -7.26 35.83
C ARG A 429 71.62 -7.43 37.29
N ARG A 430 70.76 -8.04 38.10
CA ARG A 430 71.06 -8.35 39.51
C ARG A 430 72.24 -9.30 39.61
N LYS A 431 72.27 -10.34 38.76
CA LYS A 431 73.36 -11.31 38.71
C LYS A 431 74.68 -10.66 38.29
N ASP A 432 74.67 -9.87 37.22
CA ASP A 432 75.85 -9.14 36.74
C ASP A 432 76.41 -8.19 37.80
N GLU A 433 75.53 -7.47 38.52
CA GLU A 433 75.91 -6.59 39.62
C GLU A 433 76.54 -7.38 40.79
N ASN A 434 75.96 -8.52 41.16
CA ASN A 434 76.48 -9.36 42.25
C ASN A 434 77.86 -9.95 41.91
N GLU A 435 78.03 -10.47 40.69
CA GLU A 435 79.31 -10.99 40.20
C GLU A 435 80.37 -9.89 40.11
N ALA A 436 79.98 -8.67 39.71
CA ALA A 436 80.86 -7.52 39.66
C ALA A 436 81.33 -7.08 41.06
N GLN A 437 80.43 -7.06 42.05
CA GLN A 437 80.78 -6.75 43.44
C GLN A 437 81.73 -7.79 44.04
N ALA A 438 81.45 -9.09 43.84
CA ALA A 438 82.33 -10.17 44.29
C ALA A 438 83.72 -10.08 43.62
N SER A 439 83.76 -9.86 42.31
CA SER A 439 85.02 -9.72 41.56
C SER A 439 85.85 -8.53 42.03
N LEU A 440 85.21 -7.39 42.33
CA LEU A 440 85.88 -6.20 42.86
C LEU A 440 86.41 -6.45 44.28
N GLN A 441 85.63 -7.10 45.14
CA GLN A 441 86.05 -7.45 46.48
C GLN A 441 87.28 -8.37 46.45
N GLU A 442 87.25 -9.45 45.67
CA GLU A 442 88.39 -10.36 45.53
C GLU A 442 89.63 -9.65 44.95
N ALA A 443 89.45 -8.74 43.99
CA ALA A 443 90.56 -7.94 43.48
C ALA A 443 91.15 -7.03 44.56
N ASN A 444 90.31 -6.39 45.38
CA ASN A 444 90.74 -5.55 46.50
C ASN A 444 91.49 -6.37 47.56
N GLU A 445 91.01 -7.57 47.91
CA GLU A 445 91.72 -8.48 48.82
C GLU A 445 93.10 -8.89 48.27
N GLN A 446 93.20 -9.18 46.97
CA GLN A 446 94.48 -9.47 46.31
C GLN A 446 95.42 -8.26 46.35
N ILE A 447 94.92 -7.05 46.07
CA ILE A 447 95.71 -5.82 46.15
C ILE A 447 96.21 -5.58 47.58
N GLN A 448 95.35 -5.75 48.59
CA GLN A 448 95.74 -5.62 50.00
C GLN A 448 96.83 -6.63 50.39
N SER A 449 96.71 -7.89 49.93
CA SER A 449 97.73 -8.92 50.19
C SER A 449 99.10 -8.55 49.60
N LEU A 450 99.12 -7.92 48.42
CA LEU A 450 100.32 -7.43 47.74
C LEU A 450 100.95 -6.24 48.48
N ILE A 451 100.14 -5.36 49.04
CA ILE A 451 100.60 -4.22 49.84
C ILE A 451 101.21 -4.71 51.16
N ALA A 452 100.55 -5.66 51.83
CA ALA A 452 101.02 -6.20 53.11
C ALA A 452 102.28 -7.08 52.96
N SER A 453 102.40 -7.81 51.85
CA SER A 453 103.49 -8.77 51.61
C SER A 453 103.90 -8.84 50.13
N SER A 454 104.72 -7.88 49.69
CA SER A 454 105.18 -7.83 48.30
C SER A 454 106.20 -8.95 48.02
N PRO A 455 106.03 -9.75 46.95
CA PRO A 455 107.04 -10.71 46.52
C PRO A 455 108.38 -10.05 46.21
N THR A 456 109.48 -10.69 46.62
CA THR A 456 110.84 -10.23 46.33
C THR A 456 111.27 -10.56 44.89
N ASP A 457 110.70 -11.62 44.30
CA ASP A 457 110.90 -11.97 42.89
C ASP A 457 110.05 -11.06 41.97
N PRO A 458 110.68 -10.26 41.08
CA PRO A 458 109.97 -9.40 40.15
C PRO A 458 109.00 -10.15 39.22
N GLN A 459 109.32 -11.39 38.82
CA GLN A 459 108.47 -12.16 37.92
C GLN A 459 107.20 -12.63 38.61
N GLN A 460 107.32 -13.09 39.87
CA GLN A 460 106.19 -13.44 40.72
C GLN A 460 105.28 -12.24 41.01
N LEU A 461 105.85 -11.05 41.27
CA LEU A 461 105.08 -9.82 41.47
C LEU A 461 104.28 -9.45 40.20
N LYS A 462 104.92 -9.47 39.03
CA LYS A 462 104.24 -9.23 37.74
C LYS A 462 103.10 -10.21 37.50
N GLY A 463 103.30 -11.50 37.80
CA GLY A 463 102.26 -12.52 37.69
C GLY A 463 101.03 -12.25 38.58
N LYS A 464 101.25 -11.86 39.84
CA LYS A 464 100.15 -11.51 40.75
C LYS A 464 99.40 -10.25 40.31
N ILE A 465 100.10 -9.21 39.85
CA ILE A 465 99.48 -7.99 39.31
C ILE A 465 98.67 -8.32 38.03
N GLN A 466 99.18 -9.19 37.17
CA GLN A 466 98.44 -9.64 35.99
C GLN A 466 97.17 -10.40 36.37
N GLY A 467 97.19 -11.19 37.46
CA GLY A 467 96.00 -11.83 38.04
C GLY A 467 94.92 -10.81 38.44
N VAL A 468 95.31 -9.75 39.14
CA VAL A 468 94.42 -8.64 39.51
C VAL A 468 93.83 -7.97 38.25
N ILE A 469 94.67 -7.68 37.25
CA ILE A 469 94.21 -7.09 35.97
C ILE A 469 93.19 -7.99 35.27
N ASN A 470 93.46 -9.30 35.20
CA ASN A 470 92.55 -10.26 34.56
C ASN A 470 91.19 -10.30 35.27
N ARG A 471 91.17 -10.23 36.59
CA ARG A 471 89.94 -10.19 37.39
C ARG A 471 89.19 -8.87 37.25
N LEU A 472 89.87 -7.73 37.29
CA LEU A 472 89.23 -6.43 37.07
C LEU A 472 88.61 -6.31 35.66
N ARG A 473 89.15 -7.02 34.66
CA ARG A 473 88.58 -7.08 33.31
C ARG A 473 87.28 -7.86 33.19
N THR A 474 86.94 -8.73 34.15
CA THR A 474 85.66 -9.47 34.11
C THR A 474 84.48 -8.62 34.59
N ILE A 475 84.76 -7.48 35.23
CA ILE A 475 83.73 -6.56 35.73
C ILE A 475 83.08 -5.82 34.54
N LYS A 476 81.81 -6.13 34.28
CA LYS A 476 81.04 -5.60 33.15
C LYS A 476 80.68 -4.12 33.33
N ALA A 477 80.61 -3.41 32.21
CA ALA A 477 80.08 -2.04 32.17
C ALA A 477 78.60 -2.01 32.57
N GLY A 478 78.18 -0.94 33.25
CA GLY A 478 76.80 -0.80 33.74
C GLY A 478 76.54 -1.42 35.12
N THR A 479 77.59 -1.85 35.83
CA THR A 479 77.56 -2.25 37.25
C THR A 479 78.12 -1.13 38.13
N THR A 480 77.79 -1.11 39.43
CA THR A 480 78.29 -0.07 40.36
C THR A 480 79.80 -0.18 40.57
N ALA A 481 80.33 -1.41 40.54
CA ALA A 481 81.75 -1.71 40.69
C ALA A 481 82.62 -1.26 39.51
N TYR A 482 82.02 -1.03 38.33
CA TYR A 482 82.77 -0.79 37.09
C TYR A 482 83.70 0.44 37.16
N ALA A 483 83.21 1.56 37.69
CA ALA A 483 84.00 2.79 37.73
C ALA A 483 85.26 2.65 38.59
N GLU A 484 85.14 1.98 39.75
CA GLU A 484 86.27 1.68 40.62
C GLU A 484 87.21 0.66 39.96
N ALA A 485 86.66 -0.40 39.37
CA ALA A 485 87.43 -1.41 38.67
C ALA A 485 88.32 -0.80 37.57
N GLN A 486 87.80 0.15 36.78
CA GLN A 486 88.58 0.86 35.76
C GLN A 486 89.72 1.69 36.37
N ARG A 487 89.49 2.36 37.50
CA ARG A 487 90.56 3.11 38.20
C ARG A 487 91.66 2.17 38.71
N LEU A 488 91.28 1.04 39.30
CA LEU A 488 92.22 0.02 39.78
C LEU A 488 92.98 -0.65 38.62
N LEU A 489 92.30 -0.89 37.50
CA LEU A 489 92.90 -1.47 36.29
C LEU A 489 94.03 -0.57 35.76
N ILE A 490 93.78 0.73 35.62
CA ILE A 490 94.79 1.71 35.18
C ILE A 490 95.98 1.73 36.14
N SER A 491 95.71 1.73 37.45
CA SER A 491 96.75 1.73 38.48
C SER A 491 97.61 0.45 38.42
N ALA A 492 96.99 -0.72 38.28
CA ALA A 492 97.67 -2.00 38.15
C ALA A 492 98.50 -2.08 36.86
N GLN A 493 97.98 -1.59 35.73
CA GLN A 493 98.71 -1.54 34.46
C GLN A 493 99.95 -0.66 34.54
N LYS A 494 99.82 0.53 35.15
CA LYS A 494 100.96 1.43 35.37
C LYS A 494 102.04 0.76 36.24
N ARG A 495 101.63 0.02 37.27
CA ARG A 495 102.56 -0.71 38.13
C ARG A 495 103.25 -1.88 37.42
N LEU A 496 102.63 -2.50 36.43
CA LEU A 496 103.21 -3.58 35.63
C LEU A 496 104.29 -3.09 34.64
N GLN A 497 104.24 -1.79 34.28
CA GLN A 497 105.20 -1.12 33.38
C GLN A 497 106.43 -0.55 34.11
N GLN A 498 106.33 -0.38 35.44
CA GLN A 498 107.46 -0.08 36.32
C GLN A 498 108.18 -1.37 36.68
#